data_AF-A0A819TZ32-F1
#
_entry.id   AF-A0A819TZ32-F1
#
_cell.length_a   1.000
_cell.length_b   1.000
_cell.length_c   1.000
_cell.angle_alpha   90.00
_cell.angle_beta   90.00
_cell.angle_gamma   90.00
#
_symmetry.space_group_name_H-M   'P 1'
#
loop_
_entity.id
_entity.type
_entity.pdbx_description
1 polymer ?
#
loop_
_entity_poly.entity_id
_entity_poly.type
_entity_poly.pdbx_seq_one_letter_code
_entity_poly.pdbx_strand_id
1 'polypeptide(L)'
;MGGTETRYVTDPALLNELQAYRKQNEDLMNKYAELVQKIQDQDIDSFEDLEKYDAKAAESLIKLAQGTVPIKMEGRNFGFFGATSTGKSTMINKLLNKNVAATGAGETTKEITKYDCADYFLYDVPGKNDDISYFSMQYISFWKGLTGRLVLIRSTLKEMTKVFRLLDAIGLHYDIVVNRFDEVAMEERDAFKQQINNEVTECKLKGVDHIWFLSARNPPQFPDWIEMVDYLTKASSLTLTIDLKQ
;
A
#
# COMPACT_ATOMS: atom_id res chain seq x y z
N MET A 1 -18.66 -23.91 12.51
CA MET A 1 -19.30 -22.78 11.80
C MET A 1 -18.34 -22.35 10.71
N GLY A 2 -18.75 -22.47 9.44
CA GLY A 2 -17.87 -22.22 8.29
C GLY A 2 -17.55 -20.74 8.20
N GLY A 3 -16.27 -20.39 8.42
CA GLY A 3 -15.77 -19.07 8.08
C GLY A 3 -15.92 -18.88 6.59
N THR A 4 -16.72 -17.91 6.18
CA THR A 4 -16.83 -17.48 4.78
C THR A 4 -15.43 -17.19 4.27
N GLU A 5 -14.99 -17.96 3.26
CA GLU A 5 -13.77 -17.67 2.50
C GLU A 5 -13.93 -16.31 1.84
N THR A 6 -13.54 -15.24 2.54
CA THR A 6 -13.43 -13.94 1.91
C THR A 6 -12.22 -14.03 0.99
N ARG A 7 -12.45 -14.36 -0.27
CA ARG A 7 -11.45 -14.21 -1.33
C ARG A 7 -11.23 -12.71 -1.50
N TYR A 8 -10.32 -12.14 -0.73
CA TYR A 8 -9.95 -10.73 -0.87
C TYR A 8 -8.80 -10.56 -1.86
N VAL A 9 -8.50 -11.54 -2.71
CA VAL A 9 -7.46 -11.52 -3.73
C VAL A 9 -7.97 -12.20 -4.98
N THR A 10 -7.77 -11.58 -6.14
CA THR A 10 -8.25 -12.10 -7.43
C THR A 10 -7.21 -12.92 -8.19
N ASP A 11 -5.92 -12.78 -7.88
CA ASP A 11 -4.83 -13.54 -8.53
C ASP A 11 -4.77 -15.00 -8.03
N PRO A 12 -4.94 -16.02 -8.90
CA PRO A 12 -4.85 -17.42 -8.52
C PRO A 12 -3.49 -17.84 -7.97
N ALA A 13 -2.38 -17.27 -8.47
CA ALA A 13 -1.05 -17.61 -7.99
C ALA A 13 -0.85 -17.12 -6.55
N LEU A 14 -1.17 -15.86 -6.29
CA LEU A 14 -1.17 -15.29 -4.95
C LEU A 14 -2.15 -16.01 -4.01
N LEU A 15 -3.31 -16.43 -4.50
CA LEU A 15 -4.28 -17.19 -3.71
C LEU A 15 -3.70 -18.54 -3.27
N ASN A 16 -3.03 -19.26 -4.16
CA ASN A 16 -2.38 -20.54 -3.84
C ASN A 16 -1.26 -20.35 -2.82
N GLU A 17 -0.43 -19.32 -2.98
CA GLU A 17 0.63 -18.99 -2.03
C GLU A 17 0.05 -18.58 -0.66
N LEU A 18 -1.06 -17.83 -0.63
CA LEU A 18 -1.75 -17.47 0.62
C LEU A 18 -2.33 -18.71 1.31
N GLN A 19 -2.86 -19.67 0.56
CA GLN A 19 -3.36 -20.94 1.11
C GLN A 19 -2.22 -21.80 1.65
N ALA A 20 -1.11 -21.93 0.92
CA ALA A 20 0.08 -22.61 1.37
C ALA A 20 0.65 -21.97 2.65
N TYR A 21 0.71 -20.63 2.67
CA TYR A 21 1.11 -19.84 3.82
C TYR A 21 0.22 -20.12 5.03
N ARG A 22 -1.11 -20.10 4.87
CA ARG A 22 -2.07 -20.42 5.95
C ARG A 22 -1.80 -21.80 6.54
N LYS A 23 -1.63 -22.81 5.68
CA LYS A 23 -1.39 -24.20 6.11
C LYS A 23 -0.07 -24.36 6.86
N GLN A 24 0.97 -23.67 6.43
CA GLN A 24 2.29 -23.74 7.06
C GLN A 24 2.39 -22.94 8.36
N ASN A 25 1.55 -21.93 8.54
CA ASN A 25 1.63 -20.97 9.64
C ASN A 25 0.37 -20.98 10.53
N GLU A 26 -0.39 -22.07 10.56
CA GLU A 26 -1.69 -22.15 11.24
C GLU A 26 -1.62 -21.75 12.72
N ASP A 27 -0.63 -22.25 13.46
CA ASP A 27 -0.42 -21.89 14.87
C ASP A 27 -0.15 -20.41 15.08
N LEU A 28 0.58 -19.79 14.15
CA LEU A 28 0.91 -18.37 14.20
C LEU A 28 -0.31 -17.53 13.84
N MET A 29 -1.10 -17.97 12.86
CA MET A 29 -2.38 -17.36 12.48
C MET A 29 -3.36 -17.36 13.66
N ASN A 30 -3.46 -18.47 14.38
CA ASN A 30 -4.35 -18.61 15.52
C ASN A 30 -3.95 -17.68 16.67
N LYS A 31 -2.66 -17.64 17.03
CA LYS A 31 -2.15 -16.69 18.05
C LYS A 31 -2.42 -15.24 17.67
N TYR A 32 -2.29 -14.91 16.39
CA TYR A 32 -2.56 -13.57 15.89
C TYR A 32 -4.07 -13.25 15.97
N ALA A 33 -4.93 -14.16 15.52
CA ALA A 33 -6.37 -13.99 15.58
C ALA A 33 -6.88 -13.82 17.02
N GLU A 34 -6.33 -14.58 17.97
CA GLU A 34 -6.64 -14.42 19.40
C GLU A 34 -6.24 -13.03 19.92
N LEU A 35 -5.08 -12.52 19.51
CA LEU A 35 -4.62 -11.20 19.92
C LEU A 35 -5.48 -10.10 19.31
N VAL A 36 -5.80 -10.18 18.01
CA VAL A 36 -6.70 -9.24 17.34
C VAL A 36 -8.09 -9.26 17.97
N GLN A 37 -8.62 -10.45 18.29
CA GLN A 37 -9.93 -10.55 18.95
C GLN A 37 -9.92 -9.86 20.31
N LYS A 38 -8.87 -10.05 21.12
CA LYS A 38 -8.74 -9.36 22.42
C LYS A 38 -8.69 -7.83 22.27
N ILE A 39 -8.06 -7.35 21.21
CA ILE A 39 -7.98 -5.92 20.88
C ILE A 39 -9.36 -5.38 20.49
N GLN A 40 -10.08 -6.13 19.64
CA GLN A 40 -11.45 -5.79 19.24
C GLN A 40 -12.43 -5.82 20.42
N ASP A 41 -12.29 -6.78 21.34
CA ASP A 41 -13.10 -6.86 22.56
C ASP A 41 -12.88 -5.67 23.50
N GLN A 42 -11.78 -4.93 23.33
CA GLN A 42 -11.44 -3.70 24.06
C GLN A 42 -11.87 -2.42 23.33
N ASP A 43 -12.58 -2.51 22.21
CA ASP A 43 -13.04 -1.37 21.39
C ASP A 43 -11.88 -0.47 20.91
N ILE A 44 -10.72 -1.10 20.68
CA ILE A 44 -9.54 -0.44 20.11
C ILE A 44 -9.62 -0.60 18.60
N ASP A 45 -9.77 0.51 17.86
CA ASP A 45 -9.99 0.48 16.40
C ASP A 45 -8.71 0.76 15.58
N SER A 46 -7.57 1.04 16.21
CA SER A 46 -6.35 1.42 15.50
C SER A 46 -5.05 1.02 16.18
N PHE A 47 -3.96 0.98 15.41
CA PHE A 47 -2.62 0.74 15.96
C PHE A 47 -2.25 1.77 17.02
N GLU A 48 -2.59 3.04 16.77
CA GLU A 48 -2.21 4.14 17.64
C GLU A 48 -2.94 4.06 18.97
N ASP A 49 -4.20 3.64 18.94
CA ASP A 49 -4.98 3.43 20.16
C ASP A 49 -4.47 2.20 20.90
N LEU A 50 -4.11 1.14 20.18
CA LEU A 50 -3.46 -0.03 20.78
C LEU A 50 -2.16 0.34 21.50
N GLU A 51 -1.28 1.14 20.88
CA GLU A 51 -0.06 1.62 21.52
C GLU A 51 -0.32 2.44 22.80
N LYS A 52 -1.41 3.21 22.83
CA LYS A 52 -1.78 4.04 23.99
C LYS A 52 -2.41 3.22 25.11
N TYR A 53 -3.34 2.32 24.79
CA TYR A 53 -4.17 1.63 25.78
C TYR A 53 -3.56 0.28 26.22
N ASP A 54 -2.85 -0.42 25.34
CA ASP A 54 -2.17 -1.67 25.64
C ASP A 54 -0.86 -1.81 24.86
N ALA A 55 0.16 -1.07 25.32
CA ALA A 55 1.50 -1.09 24.74
C ALA A 55 2.11 -2.50 24.67
N LYS A 56 1.72 -3.43 25.56
CA LYS A 56 2.21 -4.82 25.54
C LYS A 56 1.55 -5.62 24.42
N ALA A 57 0.26 -5.42 24.18
CA ALA A 57 -0.43 -6.02 23.04
C ALA A 57 0.12 -5.45 21.72
N ALA A 58 0.37 -4.14 21.65
CA ALA A 58 1.04 -3.52 20.50
C ALA A 58 2.41 -4.14 20.23
N GLU A 59 3.26 -4.26 21.26
CA GLU A 59 4.59 -4.86 21.13
C GLU A 59 4.52 -6.34 20.70
N SER A 60 3.56 -7.09 21.24
CA SER A 60 3.34 -8.49 20.88
C SER A 60 2.90 -8.62 19.41
N LEU A 61 2.00 -7.74 18.97
CA LEU A 61 1.52 -7.68 17.60
C LEU A 61 2.66 -7.34 16.63
N ILE A 62 3.49 -6.35 16.98
CA ILE A 62 4.70 -6.01 16.21
C ILE A 62 5.65 -7.21 16.13
N LYS A 63 5.94 -7.89 17.25
CA LYS A 63 6.84 -9.06 17.25
C LYS A 63 6.33 -10.18 16.35
N LEU A 64 5.03 -10.47 16.40
CA LEU A 64 4.40 -11.46 15.51
C LEU A 64 4.47 -11.01 14.05
N ALA A 65 4.18 -9.74 13.78
CA ALA A 65 4.27 -9.15 12.45
C ALA A 65 5.70 -9.20 11.91
N GLN A 66 6.72 -8.91 12.73
CA GLN A 66 8.12 -9.00 12.38
C GLN A 66 8.57 -10.45 12.13
N GLY A 67 8.07 -11.41 12.90
CA GLY A 67 8.30 -12.85 12.69
C GLY A 67 7.55 -13.45 11.49
N THR A 68 6.61 -12.71 10.90
CA THR A 68 5.87 -13.14 9.71
C THR A 68 6.79 -13.32 8.52
N VAL A 69 6.76 -14.50 7.91
CA VAL A 69 7.46 -14.78 6.66
C VAL A 69 6.76 -14.05 5.49
N PRO A 70 7.51 -13.35 4.62
CA PRO A 70 6.95 -12.78 3.39
C PRO A 70 6.34 -13.87 2.51
N ILE A 71 5.22 -13.55 1.85
CA ILE A 71 4.70 -14.41 0.81
C ILE A 71 5.65 -14.39 -0.39
N LYS A 72 5.80 -15.54 -1.06
CA LYS A 72 6.64 -15.62 -2.25
C LYS A 72 5.89 -14.98 -3.41
N MET A 73 6.56 -14.07 -4.11
CA MET A 73 6.06 -13.44 -5.31
C MET A 73 7.16 -13.46 -6.38
N GLU A 74 6.77 -13.78 -7.61
CA GLU A 74 7.67 -13.70 -8.75
C GLU A 74 7.73 -12.27 -9.30
N GLY A 75 8.88 -11.89 -9.85
CA GLY A 75 9.07 -10.57 -10.47
C GLY A 75 9.02 -9.39 -9.49
N ARG A 76 8.79 -8.19 -10.03
CA ARG A 76 8.71 -6.95 -9.25
C ARG A 76 7.26 -6.63 -8.92
N ASN A 77 6.94 -6.52 -7.64
CA ASN A 77 5.57 -6.44 -7.15
C ASN A 77 5.36 -5.11 -6.41
N PHE A 78 4.47 -4.26 -6.92
CA PHE A 78 4.21 -2.93 -6.36
C PHE A 78 2.78 -2.81 -5.86
N GLY A 79 2.62 -2.55 -4.55
CA GLY A 79 1.31 -2.33 -3.94
C GLY A 79 0.92 -0.86 -3.91
N PHE A 80 -0.30 -0.56 -4.34
CA PHE A 80 -0.90 0.78 -4.28
C PHE A 80 -1.86 0.83 -3.11
N PHE A 81 -1.51 1.63 -2.11
CA PHE A 81 -2.28 1.86 -0.89
C PHE A 81 -2.84 3.28 -0.88
N GLY A 82 -3.87 3.54 -0.09
CA GLY A 82 -4.44 4.87 0.04
C GLY A 82 -5.95 4.84 0.23
N ALA A 83 -6.50 5.93 0.75
CA ALA A 83 -7.93 6.08 0.96
C ALA A 83 -8.73 5.93 -0.35
N THR A 84 -10.03 5.67 -0.24
CA THR A 84 -10.92 5.68 -1.40
C THR A 84 -10.87 7.03 -2.09
N SER A 85 -10.94 7.03 -3.42
CA SER A 85 -10.84 8.23 -4.26
C SER A 85 -9.47 8.90 -4.35
N THR A 86 -8.40 8.48 -3.67
CA THR A 86 -7.06 9.11 -3.84
C THR A 86 -6.49 9.02 -5.26
N GLY A 87 -7.09 8.18 -6.11
CA GLY A 87 -6.77 8.06 -7.53
C GLY A 87 -5.90 6.85 -7.87
N LYS A 88 -5.83 5.84 -6.99
CA LYS A 88 -5.15 4.55 -7.22
C LYS A 88 -5.48 3.94 -8.59
N SER A 89 -6.75 3.67 -8.86
CA SER A 89 -7.20 3.08 -10.13
C SER A 89 -6.85 3.95 -11.34
N THR A 90 -6.96 5.28 -11.22
CA THR A 90 -6.56 6.21 -12.28
C THR A 90 -5.05 6.12 -12.55
N MET A 91 -4.24 6.02 -11.51
CA MET A 91 -2.80 5.88 -11.62
C MET A 91 -2.41 4.55 -12.26
N ILE A 92 -3.00 3.44 -11.82
CA ILE A 92 -2.81 2.12 -12.41
C ILE A 92 -3.15 2.12 -13.90
N ASN A 93 -4.30 2.70 -14.27
CA ASN A 93 -4.70 2.82 -15.68
C ASN A 93 -3.70 3.62 -16.52
N LYS A 94 -3.10 4.66 -15.95
CA LYS A 94 -2.05 5.42 -16.63
C LYS A 94 -0.73 4.68 -16.72
N LEU A 95 -0.30 3.99 -15.67
CA LEU A 95 0.90 3.16 -15.71
C LEU A 95 0.78 2.02 -16.74
N LEU A 96 -0.42 1.47 -16.91
CA LEU A 96 -0.70 0.41 -17.88
C LEU A 96 -1.00 0.94 -19.29
N ASN A 97 -1.18 2.25 -19.44
CA ASN A 97 -1.71 2.89 -20.64
C ASN A 97 -3.01 2.23 -21.16
N LYS A 98 -3.86 1.76 -20.24
CA LYS A 98 -5.12 1.03 -20.50
C LYS A 98 -6.15 1.35 -19.41
N ASN A 99 -7.44 1.32 -19.73
CA ASN A 99 -8.51 1.49 -18.75
C ASN A 99 -8.97 0.12 -18.23
N VAL A 100 -8.25 -0.46 -17.27
CA VAL A 100 -8.50 -1.81 -16.72
C VAL A 100 -8.94 -1.81 -15.27
N ALA A 101 -8.48 -0.85 -14.48
CA ALA A 101 -8.91 -0.63 -13.11
C ALA A 101 -10.20 0.20 -13.10
N ALA A 102 -11.17 -0.23 -12.30
CA ALA A 102 -12.46 0.42 -12.15
C ALA A 102 -12.29 1.83 -11.53
N THR A 103 -12.88 2.85 -12.15
CA THR A 103 -12.76 4.26 -11.72
C THR A 103 -14.16 4.87 -11.57
N GLY A 104 -14.56 5.19 -10.33
CA GLY A 104 -15.84 5.86 -10.06
C GLY A 104 -16.05 6.17 -8.57
N ALA A 105 -16.78 7.24 -8.26
CA ALA A 105 -17.17 7.57 -6.89
C ALA A 105 -18.25 6.57 -6.43
N GLY A 106 -17.84 5.50 -5.77
CA GLY A 106 -18.73 4.42 -5.32
C GLY A 106 -18.21 3.01 -5.62
N GLU A 107 -17.19 2.88 -6.47
CA GLU A 107 -16.51 1.61 -6.73
C GLU A 107 -15.41 1.40 -5.69
N THR A 108 -15.79 0.83 -4.55
CA THR A 108 -14.81 0.34 -3.58
C THR A 108 -14.31 -1.00 -4.08
N THR A 109 -13.05 -1.05 -4.55
CA THR A 109 -12.35 -2.32 -4.71
C THR A 109 -12.51 -3.09 -3.39
N LYS A 110 -13.04 -4.32 -3.41
CA LYS A 110 -13.23 -5.15 -2.19
C LYS A 110 -12.08 -6.14 -1.99
N GLU A 111 -11.31 -6.35 -3.04
CA GLU A 111 -10.30 -7.39 -3.17
C GLU A 111 -9.01 -6.79 -3.74
N ILE A 112 -7.86 -7.25 -3.26
CA ILE A 112 -6.55 -6.96 -3.85
C ILE A 112 -6.58 -7.47 -5.29
N THR A 113 -6.43 -6.54 -6.22
CA THR A 113 -6.48 -6.84 -7.66
C THR A 113 -5.10 -6.68 -8.27
N LYS A 114 -4.62 -7.76 -8.90
CA LYS A 114 -3.35 -7.77 -9.62
C LYS A 114 -3.55 -7.31 -11.06
N TYR A 115 -2.63 -6.51 -11.55
CA TYR A 115 -2.51 -6.11 -12.94
C TYR A 115 -1.11 -6.43 -13.43
N ASP A 116 -1.04 -7.17 -14.53
CA ASP A 116 0.21 -7.56 -15.15
C ASP A 116 0.72 -6.44 -16.07
N CYS A 117 1.94 -5.98 -15.81
CA CYS A 117 2.73 -5.17 -16.74
C CYS A 117 3.77 -6.06 -17.41
N ALA A 118 4.52 -5.52 -18.37
CA ALA A 118 5.54 -6.30 -19.10
C ALA A 118 6.55 -6.97 -18.15
N ASP A 119 7.13 -6.21 -17.22
CA ASP A 119 8.22 -6.68 -16.35
C ASP A 119 7.95 -6.52 -14.84
N TYR A 120 6.74 -6.12 -14.48
CA TYR A 120 6.34 -5.88 -13.10
C TYR A 120 4.83 -6.09 -12.90
N PHE A 121 4.42 -6.17 -11.66
CA PHE A 121 3.05 -6.41 -11.25
C PHE A 121 2.57 -5.27 -10.36
N LEU A 122 1.36 -4.79 -10.63
CA LEU A 122 0.70 -3.76 -9.83
C LEU A 122 -0.43 -4.39 -9.02
N TYR A 123 -0.53 -4.05 -7.75
CA TYR A 123 -1.62 -4.48 -6.89
C TYR A 123 -2.42 -3.28 -6.42
N ASP A 124 -3.68 -3.17 -6.84
CA ASP A 124 -4.63 -2.24 -6.23
C ASP A 124 -5.09 -2.81 -4.90
N VAL A 125 -4.66 -2.18 -3.80
CA VAL A 125 -5.06 -2.61 -2.47
C VAL A 125 -6.26 -1.78 -2.04
N PRO A 126 -7.40 -2.42 -1.73
CA PRO A 126 -8.60 -1.70 -1.35
C PRO A 126 -8.33 -0.90 -0.06
N GLY A 127 -8.70 0.38 -0.08
CA GLY A 127 -8.71 1.20 1.12
C GLY A 127 -9.84 0.72 2.03
N LYS A 128 -9.54 -0.13 3.00
CA LYS A 128 -10.52 -0.55 4.01
C LYS A 128 -10.64 0.55 5.06
N ASN A 129 -11.88 0.90 5.42
CA ASN A 129 -12.19 1.87 6.47
C ASN A 129 -11.94 1.33 7.89
N ASP A 130 -11.71 0.02 8.02
CA ASP A 130 -11.42 -0.65 9.28
C ASP A 130 -9.92 -0.94 9.33
N ASP A 131 -9.19 -0.11 10.08
CA ASP A 131 -7.74 -0.15 10.17
C ASP A 131 -7.23 -1.48 10.74
N ILE A 132 -8.07 -2.19 11.51
CA ILE A 132 -7.69 -3.50 12.05
C ILE A 132 -7.54 -4.55 10.98
N SER A 133 -8.27 -4.42 9.87
CA SER A 133 -8.20 -5.38 8.79
C SER A 133 -6.82 -5.47 8.14
N TYR A 134 -5.98 -4.43 8.26
CA TYR A 134 -4.58 -4.44 7.81
C TYR A 134 -3.68 -5.28 8.73
N PHE A 135 -4.08 -5.53 9.97
CA PHE A 135 -3.28 -6.32 10.89
C PHE A 135 -3.29 -7.80 10.56
N SER A 136 -4.15 -8.34 9.70
CA SER A 136 -4.07 -9.78 9.48
C SER A 136 -2.67 -10.20 8.96
N MET A 137 -2.14 -11.30 9.50
CA MET A 137 -0.85 -11.87 9.11
C MET A 137 -0.71 -12.08 7.60
N GLN A 138 -1.83 -12.32 6.91
CA GLN A 138 -1.83 -12.49 5.47
C GLN A 138 -1.58 -11.16 4.74
N TYR A 139 -2.14 -10.06 5.23
CA TYR A 139 -1.84 -8.72 4.74
C TYR A 139 -0.40 -8.32 5.05
N ILE A 140 0.11 -8.63 6.25
CA ILE A 140 1.51 -8.37 6.62
C ILE A 140 2.46 -9.19 5.73
N SER A 141 2.18 -10.49 5.55
CA SER A 141 2.96 -11.38 4.68
C SER A 141 2.94 -10.90 3.23
N PHE A 142 1.78 -10.47 2.73
CA PHE A 142 1.62 -9.82 1.44
C PHE A 142 2.47 -8.55 1.34
N TRP A 143 2.37 -7.63 2.32
CA TRP A 143 3.17 -6.40 2.34
C TRP A 143 4.65 -6.71 2.31
N LYS A 144 5.13 -7.67 3.10
CA LYS A 144 6.54 -8.07 3.11
C LYS A 144 7.00 -8.71 1.79
N GLY A 145 6.10 -9.36 1.05
CA GLY A 145 6.39 -9.92 -0.27
C GLY A 145 6.52 -8.88 -1.39
N LEU A 146 5.97 -7.68 -1.21
CA LEU A 146 6.07 -6.61 -2.19
C LEU A 146 7.49 -6.08 -2.33
N THR A 147 7.88 -5.79 -3.57
CA THR A 147 9.11 -5.07 -3.92
C THR A 147 9.03 -3.60 -3.51
N GLY A 148 7.88 -2.96 -3.69
CA GLY A 148 7.66 -1.55 -3.31
C GLY A 148 6.22 -1.28 -2.87
N ARG A 149 6.05 -0.26 -2.03
CA ARG A 149 4.78 0.08 -1.38
C ARG A 149 4.51 1.56 -1.64
N LEU A 150 3.60 1.86 -2.57
CA LEU A 150 3.24 3.22 -2.93
C LEU A 150 1.99 3.60 -2.16
N VAL A 151 2.13 4.52 -1.21
CA VAL A 151 1.01 5.02 -0.41
C VAL A 151 0.54 6.35 -0.98
N LEU A 152 -0.63 6.34 -1.60
CA LEU A 152 -1.21 7.50 -2.26
C LEU A 152 -1.98 8.37 -1.27
N ILE A 153 -1.63 9.64 -1.25
CA ILE A 153 -2.35 10.70 -0.54
C ILE A 153 -2.74 11.82 -1.52
N ARG A 154 -3.69 12.66 -1.12
CA ARG A 154 -4.08 13.86 -1.89
C ARG A 154 -3.55 15.14 -1.27
N SER A 155 -3.85 15.36 0.00
CA SER A 155 -3.65 16.66 0.66
C SER A 155 -2.82 16.56 1.94
N THR A 156 -2.90 15.46 2.67
CA THR A 156 -2.24 15.28 3.97
C THR A 156 -1.90 13.82 4.23
N LEU A 157 -0.84 13.58 4.99
CA LEU A 157 -0.46 12.26 5.48
C LEU A 157 -1.42 11.75 6.56
N LYS A 158 -2.17 12.65 7.21
CA LYS A 158 -3.10 12.33 8.31
C LYS A 158 -4.16 11.29 7.91
N GLU A 159 -4.53 11.24 6.64
CA GLU A 159 -5.47 10.25 6.10
C GLU A 159 -4.93 8.81 6.19
N MET A 160 -3.61 8.64 6.22
CA MET A 160 -2.93 7.34 6.14
C MET A 160 -1.91 7.11 7.26
N THR A 161 -1.86 7.96 8.30
CA THR A 161 -0.89 7.88 9.41
C THR A 161 -0.82 6.50 10.03
N LYS A 162 -1.97 5.85 10.21
CA LYS A 162 -2.06 4.50 10.80
C LYS A 162 -1.32 3.45 9.96
N VAL A 163 -1.45 3.51 8.64
CA VAL A 163 -0.72 2.62 7.71
C VAL A 163 0.77 2.92 7.75
N PHE A 164 1.17 4.19 7.72
CA PHE A 164 2.58 4.59 7.80
C PHE A 164 3.25 4.10 9.09
N ARG A 165 2.61 4.32 10.24
CA ARG A 165 3.12 3.85 11.53
C ARG A 165 3.21 2.34 11.60
N LEU A 166 2.22 1.62 11.07
CA LEU A 166 2.27 0.17 11.00
C LEU A 166 3.47 -0.29 10.17
N LEU A 167 3.67 0.26 8.98
CA LEU A 167 4.83 -0.05 8.12
C LEU A 167 6.16 0.22 8.82
N ASP A 168 6.29 1.38 9.48
CA ASP A 168 7.47 1.72 10.28
C ASP A 168 7.71 0.73 11.43
N ALA A 169 6.65 0.37 12.16
CA ALA A 169 6.74 -0.53 13.32
C ALA A 169 7.20 -1.95 12.92
N ILE A 170 6.82 -2.41 11.73
CA ILE A 170 7.26 -3.70 11.18
C ILE A 170 8.54 -3.60 10.35
N GLY A 171 9.15 -2.42 10.26
CA GLY A 171 10.42 -2.16 9.57
C GLY A 171 10.33 -2.23 8.05
N LEU A 172 9.17 -1.90 7.47
CA LEU A 172 8.98 -1.86 6.03
C LEU A 172 9.09 -0.45 5.48
N HIS A 173 9.87 -0.32 4.42
CA HIS A 173 10.01 0.92 3.66
C HIS A 173 8.88 1.10 2.64
N TYR A 174 8.57 2.36 2.33
CA TYR A 174 7.49 2.79 1.44
C TYR A 174 7.78 4.13 0.78
N ASP A 175 7.08 4.34 -0.34
CA ASP A 175 7.06 5.57 -1.11
C ASP A 175 5.75 6.32 -0.87
N ILE A 176 5.82 7.64 -0.68
CA ILE A 176 4.64 8.50 -0.60
C ILE A 176 4.37 9.07 -1.98
N VAL A 177 3.13 8.94 -2.45
CA VAL A 177 2.70 9.52 -3.73
C VAL A 177 1.61 10.54 -3.47
N VAL A 178 1.96 11.82 -3.59
CA VAL A 178 1.01 12.93 -3.58
C VAL A 178 0.41 13.06 -4.97
N ASN A 179 -0.80 12.53 -5.11
CA ASN A 179 -1.54 12.57 -6.37
C ASN A 179 -2.46 13.80 -6.44
N ARG A 180 -2.81 14.20 -7.67
CA ARG A 180 -3.62 15.39 -7.97
C ARG A 180 -2.93 16.70 -7.60
N PHE A 181 -1.60 16.73 -7.70
CA PHE A 181 -0.83 17.95 -7.46
C PHE A 181 -1.09 19.06 -8.49
N ASP A 182 -1.81 18.74 -9.57
CA ASP A 182 -2.38 19.71 -10.50
C ASP A 182 -3.52 20.55 -9.91
N GLU A 183 -4.17 20.09 -8.84
CA GLU A 183 -5.20 20.85 -8.11
C GLU A 183 -4.58 21.93 -7.20
N VAL A 184 -3.26 21.89 -6.95
CA VAL A 184 -2.52 22.89 -6.15
C VAL A 184 -2.03 24.03 -7.06
N ALA A 185 -2.42 25.26 -6.71
CA ALA A 185 -2.03 26.48 -7.41
C ALA A 185 -0.50 26.59 -7.48
N MET A 186 0.04 27.05 -8.61
CA MET A 186 1.48 27.00 -8.90
C MET A 186 2.32 27.73 -7.85
N GLU A 187 1.82 28.88 -7.39
CA GLU A 187 2.36 29.72 -6.34
C GLU A 187 2.34 29.09 -4.93
N GLU A 188 1.48 28.10 -4.70
CA GLU A 188 1.34 27.41 -3.41
C GLU A 188 2.09 26.07 -3.37
N ARG A 189 2.60 25.60 -4.51
CA ARG A 189 3.23 24.27 -4.63
C ARG A 189 4.41 24.07 -3.69
N ASP A 190 5.27 25.06 -3.54
CA ASP A 190 6.44 24.95 -2.66
C ASP A 190 6.04 24.92 -1.18
N ALA A 191 5.07 25.75 -0.79
CA ALA A 191 4.50 25.74 0.56
C ALA A 191 3.82 24.39 0.85
N PHE A 192 3.07 23.85 -0.11
CA PHE A 192 2.44 22.54 0.00
C PHE A 192 3.46 21.40 0.12
N LYS A 193 4.52 21.41 -0.69
CA LYS A 193 5.63 20.45 -0.56
C LYS A 193 6.27 20.52 0.83
N GLN A 194 6.51 21.73 1.33
CA GLN A 194 7.07 21.94 2.66
C GLN A 194 6.13 21.43 3.76
N GLN A 195 4.81 21.64 3.61
CA GLN A 195 3.81 21.10 4.52
C GLN A 195 3.90 19.56 4.61
N ILE A 196 3.91 18.86 3.47
CA ILE A 196 4.01 17.40 3.47
C ILE A 196 5.30 16.91 4.14
N ASN A 197 6.44 17.55 3.87
CA ASN A 197 7.71 17.22 4.53
C ASN A 197 7.69 17.48 6.04
N ASN A 198 7.04 18.55 6.48
CA ASN A 198 6.83 18.82 7.90
C ASN A 198 5.95 17.73 8.52
N GLU A 199 4.87 17.31 7.86
CA GLU A 199 4.00 16.23 8.33
C GLU A 199 4.76 14.89 8.46
N VAL A 200 5.66 14.56 7.54
CA VAL A 200 6.56 13.38 7.67
C VAL A 200 7.36 13.46 8.96
N THR A 201 7.94 14.63 9.23
CA THR A 201 8.79 14.87 10.41
C THR A 201 7.98 14.85 11.71
N GLU A 202 6.82 15.52 11.73
CA GLU A 202 5.91 15.58 12.88
C GLU A 202 5.34 14.20 13.23
N CYS A 203 4.99 13.41 12.22
CA CYS A 203 4.55 12.03 12.39
C CYS A 203 5.71 11.08 12.72
N LYS A 204 6.96 11.56 12.66
CA LYS A 204 8.20 10.79 12.91
C LYS A 204 8.31 9.56 12.02
N LEU A 205 7.89 9.69 10.77
CA LEU A 205 7.91 8.58 9.82
C LEU A 205 9.35 8.22 9.46
N LYS A 206 9.69 6.92 9.49
CA LYS A 206 11.08 6.44 9.33
C LYS A 206 11.31 5.64 8.06
N GLY A 207 10.28 4.98 7.53
CA GLY A 207 10.36 4.11 6.36
C GLY A 207 10.13 4.83 5.02
N VAL A 208 10.11 6.17 4.99
CA VAL A 208 9.89 6.93 3.75
C VAL A 208 11.16 6.91 2.90
N ASP A 209 11.10 6.27 1.72
CA ASP A 209 12.21 6.27 0.76
C ASP A 209 12.13 7.49 -0.18
N HIS A 210 10.94 7.76 -0.73
CA HIS A 210 10.69 8.86 -1.65
C HIS A 210 9.33 9.53 -1.42
N ILE A 211 9.21 10.79 -1.84
CA ILE A 211 7.96 11.54 -1.89
C ILE A 211 7.79 12.11 -3.30
N TRP A 212 6.77 11.64 -4.02
CA TRP A 212 6.49 12.02 -5.40
C TRP A 212 5.29 12.96 -5.47
N PHE A 213 5.43 14.12 -6.11
CA PHE A 213 4.38 15.11 -6.31
C PHE A 213 3.92 15.13 -7.76
N LEU A 214 2.79 14.49 -8.05
CA LEU A 214 2.39 14.22 -9.42
C LEU A 214 0.88 14.30 -9.66
N SER A 215 0.50 14.20 -10.93
CA SER A 215 -0.89 14.06 -11.35
C SER A 215 -1.02 12.89 -12.32
N ALA A 216 -1.76 11.86 -11.92
CA ALA A 216 -2.16 10.80 -12.84
C ALA A 216 -3.07 11.32 -13.99
N ARG A 217 -3.68 12.50 -13.86
CA ARG A 217 -4.49 13.10 -14.93
C ARG A 217 -3.62 13.82 -15.95
N ASN A 218 -2.58 14.49 -15.48
CA ASN A 218 -1.68 15.30 -16.30
C ASN A 218 -0.20 14.87 -16.19
N PRO A 219 0.17 13.59 -16.44
CA PRO A 219 1.54 13.10 -16.21
C PRO A 219 2.66 13.94 -16.82
N PRO A 220 2.58 14.41 -18.09
CA PRO A 220 3.70 15.12 -18.72
C PRO A 220 4.06 16.46 -18.05
N GLN A 221 3.19 17.01 -17.20
CA GLN A 221 3.44 18.27 -16.50
C GLN A 221 4.26 18.10 -15.22
N PHE A 222 4.49 16.87 -14.76
CA PHE A 222 5.12 16.58 -13.48
C PHE A 222 6.34 15.67 -13.70
N PRO A 223 7.58 16.19 -13.56
CA PRO A 223 8.81 15.39 -13.69
C PRO A 223 8.83 14.16 -12.79
N ASP A 224 8.32 14.29 -11.56
CA ASP A 224 8.18 13.19 -10.58
C ASP A 224 7.41 11.99 -11.15
N TRP A 225 6.51 12.17 -12.12
CA TRP A 225 5.86 11.04 -12.78
C TRP A 225 6.86 10.17 -13.55
N ILE A 226 7.75 10.81 -14.32
CA ILE A 226 8.75 10.11 -15.13
C ILE A 226 9.75 9.41 -14.22
N GLU A 227 10.22 10.09 -13.18
CA GLU A 227 11.15 9.51 -12.20
C GLU A 227 10.53 8.32 -11.45
N MET A 228 9.27 8.42 -11.04
CA MET A 228 8.55 7.31 -10.42
C MET A 228 8.39 6.14 -11.40
N VAL A 229 7.96 6.37 -12.64
CA VAL A 229 7.84 5.30 -13.64
C VAL A 229 9.19 4.64 -13.89
N ASP A 230 10.25 5.43 -14.02
CA ASP A 230 11.61 4.94 -14.14
C ASP A 230 12.00 4.09 -12.94
N TYR A 231 11.74 4.54 -11.71
CA TYR A 231 11.98 3.74 -10.50
C TYR A 231 11.23 2.40 -10.54
N LEU A 232 9.95 2.42 -10.92
CA LEU A 232 9.12 1.22 -11.06
C LEU A 232 9.60 0.29 -12.19
N THR A 233 10.32 0.78 -13.19
CA THR A 233 10.68 0.03 -14.42
C THR A 233 12.19 -0.23 -14.61
N LYS A 234 13.10 0.50 -13.97
CA LYS A 234 14.57 0.49 -14.23
C LYS A 234 15.34 -0.77 -13.85
N ALA A 235 14.69 -1.85 -13.45
CA ALA A 235 15.31 -3.18 -13.52
C ALA A 235 15.27 -3.77 -14.94
N SER A 236 14.54 -3.15 -15.88
CA SER A 236 14.31 -3.63 -17.25
C SER A 236 15.15 -2.92 -18.33
N SER A 237 16.15 -2.10 -17.97
CA SER A 237 17.03 -1.44 -18.94
C SER A 237 18.09 -2.41 -19.50
N LEU A 238 17.63 -3.57 -19.98
CA LEU A 238 18.18 -4.29 -21.11
C LEU A 238 16.99 -4.59 -22.02
N THR A 239 16.84 -3.77 -23.06
CA THR A 239 15.92 -3.93 -24.21
C THR A 239 14.50 -3.40 -24.01
N LEU A 240 14.31 -2.10 -24.21
CA LEU A 240 13.14 -1.58 -24.93
C LEU A 240 13.50 -0.22 -25.53
N THR A 241 13.99 -0.27 -26.76
CA THR A 241 14.06 0.88 -27.66
C THR A 241 12.62 1.34 -27.89
N ILE A 242 12.20 2.38 -27.17
CA ILE A 242 10.92 3.05 -27.44
C ILE A 242 11.11 3.79 -28.77
N ASP A 243 10.46 3.26 -29.81
CA ASP A 243 10.31 3.89 -31.10
C ASP A 243 9.30 5.05 -30.96
N LEU A 244 9.83 6.25 -30.72
CA LEU A 244 9.09 7.50 -30.81
C LEU A 244 9.20 8.07 -32.23
N LYS A 245 8.36 7.56 -33.14
CA LYS A 245 8.03 8.12 -34.47
C LYS A 245 6.62 7.59 -34.81
N GLN A 246 5.58 8.35 -35.15
CA GLN A 246 5.34 9.73 -35.60
C GLN A 246 3.96 10.19 -35.08
#